data_AF-A0A1H3MFU0-F1
#
_entry.id   AF-A0A1H3MFU0-F1
#
_cell.length_a   1.000
_cell.length_b   1.000
_cell.length_c   1.000
_cell.angle_alpha   90.00
_cell.angle_beta   90.00
_cell.angle_gamma   90.00
#
_symmetry.space_group_name_H-M   'P 1'
#
loop_
_entity.id
_entity.type
_entity.pdbx_description
1 polymer ?
#
loop_
_entity_poly.entity_id
_entity_poly.type
_entity_poly.pdbx_seq_one_letter_code
_entity_poly.pdbx_strand_id
1 'polypeptide(L)'
;MSARARTTLASQAIIGEPEVVEDAALTHSAAWISLKAAVTAIQPLQAKDGSIPDPVDHPAARALVATIVGDVARLAHHFPHDHEYLVALQADFERWAAEGFGVPDFLASLVAFRPELHRVDGARHLVVFPMYTQNGSTDRHVEAVLVEVLWPQFVAALEAGDYSNALFVPIRFLDFTAGYDTNSAVLFPESVATSSIPTYTWGAIFADREAARFRRVVREAASVTRLSLPDDAARLLDDQELTERTFVMWDLIHDRTHMRGDLPFDPFMIKQRMPYFLYSLEELRCDLTAFREAVKIERRLTASAAESGEPFGAGDAELLDHAKLVQYAVLFDRIFRFAITGSRVRNYDGLGGQLLFAWLHQRGVLHWTDTKLTIDWPEVADAVTALGDAIDELYWRSIDRPKTAHWLAAYDLITSTLTPNPASVWAQGPSALPLDGPPRGLTDAVLDDEFPLSMFYEALDKKMHDVIASTAGITGRD
;
A
#
# COMPACT_ATOMS: atom_id res chain seq x y z
N MET A 1 -2.90 0.46 -72.70
CA MET A 1 -2.52 -0.14 -71.40
C MET A 1 -2.86 0.86 -70.32
N SER A 2 -3.92 0.65 -69.53
CA SER A 2 -4.16 1.45 -68.33
C SER A 2 -4.97 0.62 -67.35
N ALA A 3 -4.42 0.49 -66.14
CA ALA A 3 -4.84 -0.42 -65.09
C ALA A 3 -6.02 0.14 -64.30
N ARG A 4 -6.93 -0.76 -63.90
CA ARG A 4 -8.03 -0.47 -62.96
C ARG A 4 -7.48 -0.31 -61.54
N ALA A 5 -7.71 0.85 -60.93
CA ALA A 5 -7.58 1.03 -59.50
C ALA A 5 -8.78 0.37 -58.79
N ARG A 6 -8.50 -0.54 -57.83
CA ARG A 6 -9.46 -1.02 -56.84
C ARG A 6 -9.37 -0.10 -55.63
N THR A 7 -10.50 0.50 -55.25
CA THR A 7 -10.66 1.19 -53.97
C THR A 7 -11.00 0.17 -52.91
N THR A 8 -10.07 -0.09 -51.99
CA THR A 8 -10.31 -0.89 -50.78
C THR A 8 -10.78 0.05 -49.68
N LEU A 9 -12.00 -0.14 -49.19
CA LEU A 9 -12.49 0.51 -47.97
C LEU A 9 -11.80 -0.15 -46.78
N ALA A 10 -10.93 0.59 -46.10
CA ALA A 10 -10.35 0.18 -44.83
C ALA A 10 -11.43 0.29 -43.74
N SER A 11 -11.69 -0.82 -43.05
CA SER A 11 -12.50 -0.85 -41.83
C SER A 11 -11.70 -0.17 -40.72
N GLN A 12 -12.19 0.95 -40.19
CA GLN A 12 -11.68 1.55 -38.95
C GLN A 12 -11.94 0.57 -37.80
N ALA A 13 -10.87 0.10 -37.17
CA ALA A 13 -10.96 -0.58 -35.88
C ALA A 13 -11.21 0.48 -34.80
N ILE A 14 -12.31 0.31 -34.06
CA ILE A 14 -12.60 1.06 -32.84
C ILE A 14 -11.73 0.42 -31.75
N ILE A 15 -10.73 1.15 -31.26
CA ILE A 15 -9.85 0.76 -30.15
C ILE A 15 -10.36 1.52 -28.92
N GLY A 16 -10.81 0.80 -27.88
CA GLY A 16 -11.19 1.41 -26.59
C GLY A 16 -12.34 0.76 -25.81
N GLU A 17 -13.06 -0.23 -26.34
CA GLU A 17 -14.25 -0.81 -25.67
C GLU A 17 -14.16 -2.25 -25.09
N PRO A 18 -13.16 -3.12 -25.33
CA PRO A 18 -13.26 -4.52 -24.88
C PRO A 18 -13.07 -4.71 -23.36
N GLU A 19 -12.21 -3.93 -22.72
CA GLU A 19 -11.78 -4.15 -21.32
C GLU A 19 -12.93 -3.96 -20.31
N VAL A 20 -13.63 -2.82 -20.39
CA VAL A 20 -14.78 -2.46 -19.54
C VAL A 20 -15.96 -3.43 -19.71
N VAL A 21 -16.16 -3.95 -20.93
CA VAL A 21 -17.23 -4.91 -21.23
C VAL A 21 -16.92 -6.30 -20.65
N GLU A 22 -15.65 -6.72 -20.70
CA GLU A 22 -15.22 -7.97 -20.09
C GLU A 22 -15.22 -7.92 -18.55
N ASP A 23 -14.84 -6.78 -17.95
CA ASP A 23 -14.96 -6.55 -16.50
C ASP A 23 -16.40 -6.69 -16.02
N ALA A 24 -17.32 -6.01 -16.73
CA ALA A 24 -18.74 -6.09 -16.44
C ALA A 24 -19.29 -7.51 -16.66
N ALA A 25 -18.73 -8.28 -17.60
CA ALA A 25 -19.16 -9.66 -17.81
C ALA A 25 -18.75 -10.59 -16.66
N LEU A 26 -17.54 -10.43 -16.13
CA LEU A 26 -17.01 -11.24 -15.02
C LEU A 26 -17.68 -10.88 -13.68
N THR A 27 -17.71 -9.59 -13.35
CA THR A 27 -18.27 -9.06 -12.08
C THR A 27 -19.80 -9.15 -12.01
N HIS A 28 -20.50 -9.28 -13.13
CA HIS A 28 -21.94 -9.58 -13.14
C HIS A 28 -22.25 -11.05 -13.47
N SER A 29 -21.23 -11.91 -13.57
CA SER A 29 -21.46 -13.33 -13.83
C SER A 29 -22.24 -13.98 -12.69
N ALA A 30 -23.14 -14.90 -13.03
CA ALA A 30 -23.94 -15.61 -12.04
C ALA A 30 -23.08 -16.40 -11.04
N ALA A 31 -21.93 -16.92 -11.49
CA ALA A 31 -20.99 -17.64 -10.64
C ALA A 31 -20.31 -16.73 -9.63
N TRP A 32 -19.88 -15.52 -10.03
CA TRP A 32 -19.29 -14.56 -9.09
C TRP A 32 -20.29 -14.05 -8.06
N ILE A 33 -21.51 -13.70 -8.48
CA ILE A 33 -22.57 -13.26 -7.57
C ILE A 33 -22.90 -14.36 -6.54
N SER A 34 -23.01 -15.61 -7.00
CA SER A 34 -23.23 -16.79 -6.15
C SER A 34 -22.06 -17.02 -5.18
N LEU A 35 -20.82 -16.90 -5.65
CA LEU A 35 -19.61 -17.03 -4.83
C LEU A 35 -19.59 -15.99 -3.71
N LYS A 36 -19.78 -14.70 -4.04
CA LYS A 36 -19.85 -13.62 -3.05
C LYS A 36 -20.92 -13.86 -2.01
N ALA A 37 -22.11 -14.32 -2.42
CA ALA A 37 -23.21 -14.61 -1.51
C ALA A 37 -22.87 -15.78 -0.58
N ALA A 38 -22.28 -16.87 -1.11
CA ALA A 38 -21.90 -18.03 -0.31
C ALA A 38 -20.77 -17.71 0.69
N VAL A 39 -19.77 -16.94 0.25
CA VAL A 39 -18.71 -16.42 1.11
C VAL A 39 -19.31 -15.54 2.20
N THR A 40 -20.13 -14.55 1.85
CA THR A 40 -20.79 -13.68 2.85
C THR A 40 -21.63 -14.48 3.86
N ALA A 41 -22.30 -15.55 3.42
CA ALA A 41 -23.13 -16.38 4.27
C ALA A 41 -22.35 -17.33 5.20
N ILE A 42 -21.10 -17.68 4.86
CA ILE A 42 -20.27 -18.55 5.73
C ILE A 42 -19.61 -17.77 6.86
N GLN A 43 -19.31 -16.48 6.66
CA GLN A 43 -18.59 -15.64 7.63
C GLN A 43 -19.23 -15.62 9.04
N PRO A 44 -20.56 -15.47 9.22
CA PRO A 44 -21.17 -15.46 10.55
C PRO A 44 -21.05 -16.79 11.32
N LEU A 45 -20.72 -17.89 10.61
CA LEU A 45 -20.49 -19.20 11.22
C LEU A 45 -19.04 -19.35 11.71
N GLN A 46 -18.14 -18.48 11.27
CA GLN A 46 -16.72 -18.56 11.59
C GLN A 46 -16.40 -17.90 12.93
N ALA A 47 -15.50 -18.53 13.69
CA ALA A 47 -14.81 -17.91 14.80
C ALA A 47 -13.64 -17.06 14.32
N LYS A 48 -12.98 -16.35 15.25
CA LYS A 48 -11.85 -15.46 14.96
C LYS A 48 -10.69 -16.12 14.19
N ASP A 49 -10.41 -17.39 14.45
CA ASP A 49 -9.34 -18.14 13.77
C ASP A 49 -9.78 -18.75 12.43
N GLY A 50 -11.04 -18.54 12.03
CA GLY A 50 -11.67 -19.01 10.81
C GLY A 50 -12.35 -20.37 10.93
N SER A 51 -12.25 -21.05 12.06
CA SER A 51 -12.94 -22.33 12.31
C SER A 51 -14.45 -22.17 12.43
N ILE A 52 -15.23 -23.24 12.23
CA ILE A 52 -16.68 -23.28 12.54
C ILE A 52 -16.87 -24.29 13.67
N PRO A 53 -16.86 -23.83 14.94
CA PRO A 53 -16.75 -24.72 16.09
C PRO A 53 -18.05 -25.46 16.43
N ASP A 54 -19.23 -24.89 16.11
CA ASP A 54 -20.52 -25.50 16.42
C ASP A 54 -20.91 -26.56 15.37
N PRO A 55 -20.99 -27.86 15.73
CA PRO A 55 -21.40 -28.91 14.80
C PRO A 55 -22.81 -28.73 14.24
N VAL A 56 -23.67 -27.93 14.88
CA VAL A 56 -25.01 -27.59 14.38
C VAL A 56 -24.94 -26.81 13.07
N ASP A 57 -23.90 -26.00 12.88
CA ASP A 57 -23.71 -25.17 11.68
C ASP A 57 -23.05 -25.94 10.52
N HIS A 58 -22.41 -27.08 10.81
CA HIS A 58 -21.65 -27.84 9.81
C HIS A 58 -22.45 -28.28 8.58
N PRO A 59 -23.73 -28.70 8.67
CA PRO A 59 -24.53 -28.99 7.48
C PRO A 59 -24.71 -27.77 6.56
N ALA A 60 -24.96 -26.59 7.13
CA ALA A 60 -25.10 -25.35 6.37
C ALA A 60 -23.75 -24.93 5.77
N ALA A 61 -22.68 -24.96 6.56
CA ALA A 61 -21.32 -24.68 6.11
C ALA A 61 -20.88 -25.61 4.97
N ARG A 62 -21.23 -26.90 5.01
CA ARG A 62 -20.93 -27.85 3.90
C ARG A 62 -21.65 -27.46 2.60
N ALA A 63 -22.90 -27.02 2.69
CA ALA A 63 -23.64 -26.56 1.51
C ALA A 63 -23.04 -25.27 0.92
N LEU A 64 -22.61 -24.34 1.78
CA LEU A 64 -21.93 -23.12 1.37
C LEU A 64 -20.57 -23.41 0.73
N VAL A 65 -19.75 -24.28 1.33
CA VAL A 65 -18.48 -24.72 0.75
C VAL A 65 -18.68 -25.41 -0.60
N ALA A 66 -19.68 -26.29 -0.74
CA ALA A 66 -19.99 -26.91 -2.03
C ALA A 66 -20.37 -25.87 -3.10
N THR A 67 -21.05 -24.79 -2.71
CA THR A 67 -21.36 -23.66 -3.60
C THR A 67 -20.09 -22.91 -3.99
N ILE A 68 -19.23 -22.56 -3.02
CA ILE A 68 -17.94 -21.91 -3.23
C ILE A 68 -17.08 -22.72 -4.21
N VAL A 69 -16.89 -24.01 -3.97
CA VAL A 69 -16.11 -24.92 -4.83
C VAL A 69 -16.68 -24.96 -6.24
N GLY A 70 -18.01 -25.11 -6.37
CA GLY A 70 -18.68 -25.12 -7.67
C GLY A 70 -18.56 -23.80 -8.43
N ASP A 71 -18.62 -22.67 -7.76
CA ASP A 71 -18.46 -21.34 -8.37
C ASP A 71 -17.02 -21.06 -8.78
N VAL A 72 -16.03 -21.43 -7.95
CA VAL A 72 -14.61 -21.37 -8.31
C VAL A 72 -14.34 -22.19 -9.57
N ALA A 73 -14.87 -23.41 -9.65
CA ALA A 73 -14.73 -24.25 -10.84
C ALA A 73 -15.35 -23.63 -12.10
N ARG A 74 -16.51 -22.96 -11.96
CA ARG A 74 -17.16 -22.25 -13.06
C ARG A 74 -16.37 -21.02 -13.51
N LEU A 75 -15.76 -20.29 -12.58
CA LEU A 75 -14.98 -19.09 -12.87
C LEU A 75 -13.57 -19.40 -13.41
N ALA A 76 -13.02 -20.58 -13.14
CA ALA A 76 -11.64 -20.93 -13.45
C ALA A 76 -11.24 -20.76 -14.93
N HIS A 77 -12.19 -20.89 -15.87
CA HIS A 77 -11.91 -20.70 -17.30
C HIS A 77 -11.48 -19.27 -17.67
N HIS A 78 -11.81 -18.28 -16.83
CA HIS A 78 -11.35 -16.89 -17.00
C HIS A 78 -9.89 -16.69 -16.55
N PHE A 79 -9.32 -17.64 -15.80
CA PHE A 79 -8.00 -17.52 -15.17
C PHE A 79 -7.12 -18.74 -15.50
N PRO A 80 -6.82 -18.99 -16.78
CA PRO A 80 -6.08 -20.19 -17.19
C PRO A 80 -4.67 -20.26 -16.58
N HIS A 81 -4.04 -19.10 -16.32
CA HIS A 81 -2.74 -19.01 -15.65
C HIS A 81 -2.78 -19.44 -14.17
N ASP A 82 -3.93 -19.31 -13.52
CA ASP A 82 -4.14 -19.67 -12.11
C ASP A 82 -4.69 -21.10 -11.92
N HIS A 83 -4.73 -21.93 -12.97
CA HIS A 83 -5.36 -23.24 -12.92
C HIS A 83 -4.88 -24.13 -11.75
N GLU A 84 -3.56 -24.19 -11.51
CA GLU A 84 -3.01 -24.99 -10.40
C GLU A 84 -3.48 -24.49 -9.04
N TYR A 85 -3.52 -23.17 -8.85
CA TYR A 85 -4.07 -22.53 -7.65
C TYR A 85 -5.55 -22.85 -7.47
N LEU A 86 -6.38 -22.64 -8.49
CA LEU A 86 -7.82 -22.81 -8.37
C LEU A 86 -8.22 -24.27 -8.13
N VAL A 87 -7.45 -25.24 -8.62
CA VAL A 87 -7.62 -26.66 -8.28
C VAL A 87 -7.23 -26.95 -6.84
N ALA A 88 -6.07 -26.44 -6.39
CA ALA A 88 -5.63 -26.60 -5.00
C ALA A 88 -6.60 -25.93 -4.01
N LEU A 89 -7.16 -24.79 -4.37
CA LEU A 89 -8.13 -24.04 -3.58
C LEU A 89 -9.40 -24.85 -3.34
N GLN A 90 -9.95 -25.46 -4.39
CA GLN A 90 -11.10 -26.35 -4.28
C GLN A 90 -10.82 -27.53 -3.34
N ALA A 91 -9.64 -28.16 -3.47
CA ALA A 91 -9.23 -29.26 -2.62
C ALA A 91 -9.05 -28.85 -1.14
N ASP A 92 -8.53 -27.65 -0.87
CA ASP A 92 -8.40 -27.11 0.48
C ASP A 92 -9.76 -26.88 1.15
N PHE A 93 -10.73 -26.33 0.41
CA PHE A 93 -12.10 -26.17 0.88
C PHE A 93 -12.79 -27.52 1.15
N GLU A 94 -12.68 -28.48 0.23
CA GLU A 94 -13.26 -29.81 0.39
C GLU A 94 -12.67 -30.55 1.59
N ARG A 95 -11.34 -30.46 1.79
CA ARG A 95 -10.67 -31.02 2.96
C ARG A 95 -11.17 -30.37 4.24
N TRP A 96 -11.20 -29.03 4.31
CA TRP A 96 -11.65 -28.30 5.50
C TRP A 96 -13.08 -28.70 5.90
N ALA A 97 -13.97 -28.86 4.93
CA ALA A 97 -15.34 -29.32 5.17
C ALA A 97 -15.44 -30.80 5.59
N ALA A 98 -14.60 -31.67 5.03
CA ALA A 98 -14.54 -33.11 5.36
C ALA A 98 -13.96 -33.36 6.77
N GLU A 99 -13.03 -32.52 7.21
CA GLU A 99 -12.37 -32.58 8.52
C GLU A 99 -13.17 -31.91 9.64
N GLY A 100 -14.35 -31.36 9.33
CA GLY A 100 -15.27 -30.80 10.34
C GLY A 100 -14.98 -29.36 10.72
N PHE A 101 -14.46 -28.55 9.79
CA PHE A 101 -14.29 -27.10 9.93
C PHE A 101 -13.43 -26.67 11.13
N GLY A 102 -12.30 -27.34 11.36
CA GLY A 102 -11.26 -26.89 12.29
C GLY A 102 -10.62 -25.55 11.86
N VAL A 103 -9.49 -25.18 12.46
CA VAL A 103 -8.73 -24.00 11.99
C VAL A 103 -8.36 -24.23 10.51
N PRO A 104 -8.70 -23.32 9.58
CA PRO A 104 -8.43 -23.54 8.16
C PRO A 104 -6.93 -23.64 7.88
N ASP A 105 -6.57 -24.55 6.97
CA ASP A 105 -5.21 -24.67 6.45
C ASP A 105 -5.26 -24.63 4.93
N PHE A 106 -4.94 -23.48 4.35
CA PHE A 106 -4.96 -23.23 2.91
C PHE A 106 -3.53 -23.13 2.33
N LEU A 107 -2.59 -23.81 2.96
CA LEU A 107 -1.18 -23.78 2.57
C LEU A 107 -0.94 -24.23 1.12
N ALA A 108 -1.64 -25.27 0.66
CA ALA A 108 -1.44 -25.82 -0.68
C ALA A 108 -1.87 -24.83 -1.76
N SER A 109 -3.06 -24.24 -1.62
CA SER A 109 -3.54 -23.20 -2.52
C SER A 109 -2.72 -21.91 -2.42
N LEU A 110 -2.29 -21.49 -1.22
CA LEU A 110 -1.43 -20.32 -1.07
C LEU A 110 -0.08 -20.46 -1.79
N VAL A 111 0.56 -21.63 -1.70
CA VAL A 111 1.84 -21.90 -2.40
C VAL A 111 1.64 -22.00 -3.92
N ALA A 112 0.49 -22.48 -4.37
CA ALA A 112 0.15 -22.58 -5.78
C ALA A 112 -0.25 -21.23 -6.42
N PHE A 113 -0.71 -20.25 -5.61
CA PHE A 113 -1.03 -18.92 -6.10
C PHE A 113 0.25 -18.10 -6.33
N ARG A 114 0.58 -17.87 -7.60
CA ARG A 114 1.85 -17.27 -8.06
C ARG A 114 1.63 -16.05 -8.99
N PRO A 115 0.93 -15.00 -8.52
CA PRO A 115 0.60 -13.84 -9.35
C PRO A 115 1.85 -13.07 -9.82
N GLU A 116 2.97 -13.15 -9.10
CA GLU A 116 4.23 -12.50 -9.47
C GLU A 116 4.85 -13.08 -10.77
N LEU A 117 4.48 -14.31 -11.14
CA LEU A 117 4.85 -14.92 -12.42
C LEU A 117 4.01 -14.39 -13.60
N HIS A 118 2.93 -13.68 -13.31
CA HIS A 118 1.94 -13.19 -14.26
C HIS A 118 1.74 -11.68 -14.17
N ARG A 119 2.84 -10.94 -13.95
CA ARG A 119 2.89 -9.46 -13.98
C ARG A 119 2.70 -8.93 -15.40
N VAL A 120 1.48 -9.03 -15.89
CA VAL A 120 1.01 -8.56 -17.19
C VAL A 120 -0.10 -7.56 -16.93
N ASP A 121 -0.03 -6.41 -17.56
CA ASP A 121 -1.05 -5.36 -17.42
C ASP A 121 -2.43 -5.91 -17.83
N GLY A 122 -3.43 -5.72 -16.98
CA GLY A 122 -4.77 -6.27 -17.20
C GLY A 122 -4.92 -7.76 -16.86
N ALA A 123 -3.90 -8.44 -16.33
CA ALA A 123 -4.04 -9.82 -15.87
C ALA A 123 -4.98 -9.89 -14.67
N ARG A 124 -6.04 -10.69 -14.77
CA ARG A 124 -7.06 -10.83 -13.73
C ARG A 124 -6.80 -12.06 -12.87
N HIS A 125 -7.17 -11.99 -11.59
CA HIS A 125 -7.10 -13.11 -10.66
C HIS A 125 -8.38 -13.19 -9.82
N LEU A 126 -8.79 -14.42 -9.49
CA LEU A 126 -9.82 -14.69 -8.48
C LEU A 126 -9.12 -15.15 -7.20
N VAL A 127 -9.12 -14.31 -6.17
CA VAL A 127 -8.50 -14.63 -4.88
C VAL A 127 -9.57 -15.01 -3.88
N VAL A 128 -9.53 -16.24 -3.35
CA VAL A 128 -10.43 -16.69 -2.28
C VAL A 128 -9.61 -17.38 -1.20
N PHE A 129 -9.68 -16.88 0.04
CA PHE A 129 -8.97 -17.47 1.18
C PHE A 129 -9.68 -17.16 2.50
N PRO A 130 -9.55 -18.03 3.53
CA PRO A 130 -9.73 -17.63 4.92
C PRO A 130 -8.54 -16.74 5.34
N MET A 131 -8.78 -15.45 5.51
CA MET A 131 -7.75 -14.45 5.79
C MET A 131 -8.26 -13.31 6.67
N TYR A 132 -7.35 -12.62 7.35
CA TYR A 132 -7.67 -11.31 7.95
C TYR A 132 -7.32 -10.20 6.94
N THR A 133 -7.90 -9.00 7.10
CA THR A 133 -7.57 -7.86 6.23
C THR A 133 -6.79 -6.81 7.03
N GLN A 134 -5.58 -6.44 6.57
CA GLN A 134 -4.78 -5.39 7.23
C GLN A 134 -5.56 -4.07 7.22
N ASN A 135 -5.59 -3.33 8.33
CA ASN A 135 -6.45 -2.13 8.49
C ASN A 135 -7.95 -2.36 8.26
N GLY A 136 -8.39 -3.63 8.30
CA GLY A 136 -9.79 -4.06 8.27
C GLY A 136 -10.11 -4.97 9.45
N SER A 137 -10.58 -6.19 9.17
CA SER A 137 -10.89 -7.18 10.20
C SER A 137 -9.66 -7.96 10.64
N THR A 138 -9.48 -8.17 11.95
CA THR A 138 -8.44 -9.09 12.47
C THR A 138 -8.89 -10.55 12.53
N ASP A 139 -10.14 -10.81 12.19
CA ASP A 139 -10.73 -12.15 12.22
C ASP A 139 -10.51 -12.81 10.85
N ARG A 140 -10.17 -14.11 10.86
CA ARG A 140 -9.88 -14.87 9.64
C ARG A 140 -11.17 -15.36 9.01
N HIS A 141 -11.80 -14.51 8.23
CA HIS A 141 -13.00 -14.88 7.48
C HIS A 141 -12.64 -15.33 6.07
N VAL A 142 -13.47 -16.19 5.48
CA VAL A 142 -13.38 -16.43 4.04
C VAL A 142 -13.71 -15.12 3.34
N GLU A 143 -12.80 -14.64 2.52
CA GLU A 143 -12.97 -13.45 1.68
C GLU A 143 -12.73 -13.84 0.22
N ALA A 144 -13.45 -13.18 -0.70
CA ALA A 144 -13.30 -13.34 -2.13
C ALA A 144 -13.10 -11.98 -2.80
N VAL A 145 -12.07 -11.88 -3.63
CA VAL A 145 -11.67 -10.65 -4.31
C VAL A 145 -11.36 -10.97 -5.77
N LEU A 146 -11.96 -10.22 -6.69
CA LEU A 146 -11.52 -10.15 -8.08
C LEU A 146 -10.58 -8.97 -8.21
N VAL A 147 -9.39 -9.24 -8.71
CA VAL A 147 -8.33 -8.24 -8.86
C VAL A 147 -7.78 -8.23 -10.28
N GLU A 148 -7.21 -7.11 -10.66
CA GLU A 148 -6.52 -6.94 -11.93
C GLU A 148 -5.15 -6.31 -11.70
N VAL A 149 -4.13 -6.82 -12.37
CA VAL A 149 -2.75 -6.38 -12.27
C VAL A 149 -2.53 -5.09 -13.07
N LEU A 150 -1.81 -4.14 -12.47
CA LEU A 150 -1.41 -2.88 -13.08
C LEU A 150 0.09 -2.88 -13.40
N TRP A 151 0.47 -3.26 -14.62
CA TRP A 151 1.88 -3.45 -15.00
C TRP A 151 2.27 -2.65 -16.26
N PRO A 152 2.20 -1.32 -16.22
CA PRO A 152 2.51 -0.49 -17.38
C PRO A 152 3.98 -0.63 -17.79
N GLN A 153 4.27 -0.38 -19.07
CA GLN A 153 5.58 -0.67 -19.66
C GLN A 153 6.75 0.05 -18.97
N PHE A 154 6.55 1.28 -18.48
CA PHE A 154 7.62 2.01 -17.77
C PHE A 154 7.94 1.38 -16.40
N VAL A 155 6.95 0.81 -15.70
CA VAL A 155 7.14 0.04 -14.46
C VAL A 155 7.91 -1.24 -14.73
N ALA A 156 7.56 -1.97 -15.79
CA ALA A 156 8.30 -3.14 -16.22
C ALA A 156 9.78 -2.81 -16.53
N ALA A 157 10.05 -1.65 -17.14
CA ALA A 157 11.41 -1.19 -17.41
C ALA A 157 12.18 -0.80 -16.13
N LEU A 158 11.51 -0.17 -15.16
CA LEU A 158 12.10 0.14 -13.85
C LEU A 158 12.46 -1.14 -13.08
N GLU A 159 11.55 -2.10 -13.03
CA GLU A 159 11.72 -3.37 -12.32
C GLU A 159 12.83 -4.22 -12.94
N ALA A 160 12.99 -4.22 -14.26
CA ALA A 160 14.09 -4.90 -14.94
C ALA A 160 15.47 -4.26 -14.68
N GLY A 161 15.50 -3.04 -14.15
CA GLY A 161 16.72 -2.28 -13.86
C GLY A 161 17.06 -2.19 -12.38
N ASP A 162 17.44 -0.99 -11.95
CA ASP A 162 17.91 -0.73 -10.57
C ASP A 162 16.82 -0.90 -9.51
N TYR A 163 15.55 -0.89 -9.92
CA TYR A 163 14.37 -0.94 -9.05
C TYR A 163 13.72 -2.34 -8.98
N SER A 164 14.50 -3.40 -9.24
CA SER A 164 14.00 -4.78 -9.15
C SER A 164 13.34 -5.12 -7.81
N ASN A 165 12.11 -5.63 -7.89
CA ASN A 165 11.31 -6.12 -6.79
C ASN A 165 10.45 -7.30 -7.27
N ALA A 166 10.98 -8.51 -7.17
CA ALA A 166 10.37 -9.71 -7.74
C ALA A 166 9.06 -10.13 -7.04
N LEU A 167 8.82 -9.66 -5.80
CA LEU A 167 7.63 -10.02 -5.03
C LEU A 167 6.47 -9.03 -5.28
N PHE A 168 6.73 -7.85 -5.81
CA PHE A 168 5.73 -6.78 -5.90
C PHE A 168 4.72 -7.05 -7.02
N VAL A 169 3.43 -7.01 -6.67
CA VAL A 169 2.29 -7.16 -7.59
C VAL A 169 1.29 -6.02 -7.37
N PRO A 170 1.37 -4.92 -8.12
CA PRO A 170 0.38 -3.85 -8.07
C PRO A 170 -0.94 -4.31 -8.67
N ILE A 171 -2.03 -4.07 -7.97
CA ILE A 171 -3.37 -4.52 -8.37
C ILE A 171 -4.41 -3.41 -8.19
N ARG A 172 -5.56 -3.59 -8.83
CA ARG A 172 -6.79 -2.85 -8.58
C ARG A 172 -7.97 -3.78 -8.31
N PHE A 173 -9.00 -3.26 -7.63
CA PHE A 173 -10.24 -4.00 -7.40
C PHE A 173 -11.12 -4.06 -8.65
N LEU A 174 -11.58 -5.26 -9.01
CA LEU A 174 -12.71 -5.45 -9.92
C LEU A 174 -14.02 -5.58 -9.14
N ASP A 175 -14.04 -6.41 -8.10
CA ASP A 175 -15.11 -6.53 -7.09
C ASP A 175 -14.62 -7.33 -5.87
N PHE A 176 -15.29 -7.23 -4.73
CA PHE A 176 -14.86 -7.88 -3.47
C PHE A 176 -16.00 -8.21 -2.51
N THR A 177 -15.71 -9.01 -1.49
CA THR A 177 -16.54 -9.24 -0.30
C THR A 177 -16.24 -8.26 0.83
N ALA A 178 -17.14 -8.17 1.82
CA ALA A 178 -17.17 -7.08 2.80
C ALA A 178 -15.90 -6.90 3.64
N GLY A 179 -15.00 -7.89 3.75
CA GLY A 179 -13.72 -7.71 4.45
C GLY A 179 -12.81 -6.66 3.82
N TYR A 180 -13.00 -6.37 2.52
CA TYR A 180 -12.33 -5.30 1.79
C TYR A 180 -13.16 -4.02 1.66
N ASP A 181 -14.38 -3.96 2.21
CA ASP A 181 -15.14 -2.71 2.39
C ASP A 181 -14.62 -1.93 3.62
N THR A 182 -13.31 -1.70 3.64
CA THR A 182 -12.54 -1.22 4.81
C THR A 182 -11.37 -0.34 4.37
N ASN A 183 -10.47 -0.02 5.31
CA ASN A 183 -9.23 0.71 5.00
C ASN A 183 -8.13 -0.19 4.41
N SER A 184 -8.35 -1.50 4.27
CA SER A 184 -7.34 -2.41 3.74
C SER A 184 -6.91 -2.06 2.33
N ALA A 185 -5.61 -1.91 2.10
CA ALA A 185 -5.05 -1.55 0.79
C ALA A 185 -4.01 -2.55 0.30
N VAL A 186 -3.97 -3.73 0.92
CA VAL A 186 -3.00 -4.77 0.60
C VAL A 186 -3.65 -6.15 0.59
N LEU A 187 -3.05 -7.04 -0.18
CA LEU A 187 -3.30 -8.46 -0.15
C LEU A 187 -1.93 -9.12 0.02
N PHE A 188 -1.69 -9.69 1.20
CA PHE A 188 -0.42 -10.31 1.54
C PHE A 188 -0.61 -11.77 1.94
N PRO A 189 0.30 -12.66 1.54
CA PRO A 189 0.17 -14.09 1.83
C PRO A 189 0.22 -14.39 3.34
N GLU A 190 0.83 -13.53 4.16
CA GLU A 190 0.83 -13.60 5.63
C GLU A 190 -0.56 -13.54 6.26
N SER A 191 -1.55 -13.02 5.53
CA SER A 191 -2.92 -12.88 6.02
C SER A 191 -3.69 -14.19 6.04
N VAL A 192 -3.30 -15.13 5.17
CA VAL A 192 -4.00 -16.38 4.91
C VAL A 192 -3.80 -17.37 6.05
N ALA A 193 -4.86 -18.12 6.37
CA ALA A 193 -4.81 -19.18 7.37
C ALA A 193 -4.05 -20.40 6.82
N THR A 194 -2.89 -20.69 7.40
CA THR A 194 -2.06 -21.85 7.07
C THR A 194 -1.56 -22.58 8.31
N SER A 195 -1.29 -23.88 8.19
CA SER A 195 -0.70 -24.69 9.26
C SER A 195 0.79 -24.42 9.49
N SER A 196 1.47 -23.82 8.51
CA SER A 196 2.87 -23.43 8.58
C SER A 196 3.15 -22.21 7.71
N ILE A 197 4.27 -21.51 7.96
CA ILE A 197 4.68 -20.33 7.21
C ILE A 197 5.45 -20.78 5.95
N PRO A 198 4.92 -20.56 4.73
CA PRO A 198 5.67 -20.83 3.50
C PRO A 198 6.69 -19.74 3.23
N THR A 199 7.55 -19.97 2.22
CA THR A 199 8.29 -18.86 1.60
C THR A 199 7.29 -18.02 0.80
N TYR A 200 7.16 -16.75 1.15
CA TYR A 200 6.33 -15.82 0.40
C TYR A 200 7.01 -15.41 -0.90
N THR A 201 6.21 -15.37 -1.97
CA THR A 201 6.68 -15.10 -3.33
C THR A 201 6.02 -13.88 -3.95
N TRP A 202 5.03 -13.30 -3.29
CA TRP A 202 4.28 -12.15 -3.77
C TRP A 202 3.79 -11.29 -2.60
N GLY A 203 3.61 -10.02 -2.85
CA GLY A 203 2.89 -9.06 -2.00
C GLY A 203 2.19 -8.08 -2.92
N ALA A 204 0.88 -7.90 -2.70
CA ALA A 204 0.05 -7.13 -3.61
C ALA A 204 -0.54 -5.89 -2.93
N ILE A 205 -0.53 -4.77 -3.66
CA ILE A 205 -0.97 -3.46 -3.17
C ILE A 205 -2.07 -2.93 -4.11
N PHE A 206 -3.18 -2.48 -3.53
CA PHE A 206 -4.33 -1.95 -4.25
C PHE A 206 -4.11 -0.48 -4.63
N ALA A 207 -3.42 -0.25 -5.74
CA ALA A 207 -3.05 1.08 -6.21
C ALA A 207 -4.26 1.94 -6.58
N ASP A 208 -5.37 1.34 -7.03
CA ASP A 208 -6.62 2.08 -7.33
C ASP A 208 -7.22 2.73 -6.10
N ARG A 209 -7.23 2.00 -4.99
CA ARG A 209 -7.74 2.46 -3.70
C ARG A 209 -6.85 3.54 -3.11
N GLU A 210 -5.54 3.36 -3.11
CA GLU A 210 -4.62 4.39 -2.62
C GLU A 210 -4.65 5.65 -3.49
N ALA A 211 -4.75 5.50 -4.81
CA ALA A 211 -4.97 6.60 -5.73
C ALA A 211 -6.29 7.34 -5.47
N ALA A 212 -7.41 6.63 -5.32
CA ALA A 212 -8.71 7.26 -5.05
C ALA A 212 -8.72 8.00 -3.70
N ARG A 213 -8.09 7.41 -2.67
CA ARG A 213 -7.87 8.05 -1.37
C ARG A 213 -7.08 9.33 -1.47
N PHE A 214 -5.92 9.25 -2.13
CA PHE A 214 -5.04 10.38 -2.35
C PHE A 214 -5.81 11.52 -3.02
N ARG A 215 -6.48 11.24 -4.14
CA ARG A 215 -7.24 12.24 -4.91
C ARG A 215 -8.31 12.92 -4.06
N ARG A 216 -9.07 12.15 -3.28
CA ARG A 216 -10.15 12.68 -2.42
C ARG A 216 -9.62 13.48 -1.24
N VAL A 217 -8.65 12.93 -0.50
CA VAL A 217 -8.13 13.55 0.72
C VAL A 217 -7.28 14.78 0.41
N VAL A 218 -6.40 14.72 -0.59
CA VAL A 218 -5.52 15.84 -0.93
C VAL A 218 -6.32 17.00 -1.52
N ARG A 219 -7.38 16.74 -2.30
CA ARG A 219 -8.26 17.80 -2.79
C ARG A 219 -8.93 18.56 -1.65
N GLU A 220 -9.48 17.85 -0.66
CA GLU A 220 -10.11 18.49 0.49
C GLU A 220 -9.07 19.17 1.39
N ALA A 221 -7.90 18.56 1.59
CA ALA A 221 -6.81 19.16 2.36
C ALA A 221 -6.32 20.46 1.73
N ALA A 222 -6.13 20.50 0.40
CA ALA A 222 -5.76 21.70 -0.32
C ALA A 222 -6.80 22.81 -0.18
N SER A 223 -8.10 22.46 -0.24
CA SER A 223 -9.22 23.38 0.01
C SER A 223 -9.19 23.94 1.44
N VAL A 224 -9.14 23.07 2.44
CA VAL A 224 -9.13 23.41 3.87
C VAL A 224 -7.93 24.29 4.25
N THR A 225 -6.77 23.99 3.69
CA THR A 225 -5.51 24.70 3.95
C THR A 225 -5.27 25.88 3.02
N ARG A 226 -6.13 26.07 2.00
CA ARG A 226 -5.99 27.07 0.94
C ARG A 226 -4.66 26.99 0.19
N LEU A 227 -4.10 25.78 0.11
CA LEU A 227 -2.89 25.50 -0.63
C LEU A 227 -3.18 25.65 -2.13
N SER A 228 -2.36 26.46 -2.81
CA SER A 228 -2.36 26.47 -4.28
C SER A 228 -1.52 25.31 -4.77
N LEU A 229 -2.13 24.40 -5.50
CA LEU A 229 -1.44 23.26 -6.08
C LEU A 229 -0.71 23.67 -7.38
N PRO A 230 0.50 23.15 -7.62
CA PRO A 230 1.10 23.11 -8.95
C PRO A 230 0.19 22.42 -9.98
N ASP A 231 0.32 22.78 -11.26
CA ASP A 231 -0.56 22.28 -12.33
C ASP A 231 -0.45 20.75 -12.51
N ASP A 232 0.74 20.20 -12.36
CA ASP A 232 1.02 18.76 -12.37
C ASP A 232 0.39 18.04 -11.17
N ALA A 233 0.50 18.60 -9.97
CA ALA A 233 -0.19 18.10 -8.79
C ALA A 233 -1.73 18.15 -8.94
N ALA A 234 -2.27 19.22 -9.51
CA ALA A 234 -3.71 19.33 -9.77
C ALA A 234 -4.18 18.28 -10.79
N ARG A 235 -3.41 18.06 -11.86
CA ARG A 235 -3.68 17.00 -12.85
C ARG A 235 -3.68 15.62 -12.22
N LEU A 236 -2.76 15.34 -11.29
CA LEU A 236 -2.76 14.09 -10.52
C LEU A 236 -4.10 13.89 -9.82
N LEU A 237 -4.64 14.92 -9.16
CA LEU A 237 -5.93 14.80 -8.48
C LEU A 237 -7.12 14.54 -9.42
N ASP A 238 -7.04 14.98 -10.67
CA ASP A 238 -8.14 14.87 -11.64
C ASP A 238 -8.13 13.53 -12.40
N ASP A 239 -7.02 12.80 -12.44
CA ASP A 239 -6.84 11.59 -13.26
C ASP A 239 -6.53 10.35 -12.40
N GLN A 240 -7.47 9.41 -12.37
CA GLN A 240 -7.36 8.17 -11.61
C GLN A 240 -6.23 7.27 -12.11
N GLU A 241 -6.18 7.05 -13.43
CA GLU A 241 -5.24 6.11 -14.05
C GLU A 241 -3.80 6.63 -13.92
N LEU A 242 -3.61 7.95 -14.10
CA LEU A 242 -2.33 8.60 -13.84
C LEU A 242 -1.90 8.44 -12.38
N THR A 243 -2.84 8.60 -11.45
CA THR A 243 -2.55 8.44 -10.01
C THR A 243 -2.20 7.00 -9.69
N GLU A 244 -2.97 6.03 -10.20
CA GLU A 244 -2.67 4.59 -10.06
C GLU A 244 -1.23 4.30 -10.49
N ARG A 245 -0.84 4.70 -11.70
CA ARG A 245 0.52 4.47 -12.22
C ARG A 245 1.59 5.17 -11.40
N THR A 246 1.29 6.35 -10.85
CA THR A 246 2.18 7.08 -9.94
C THR A 246 2.39 6.30 -8.64
N PHE A 247 1.31 5.76 -8.05
CA PHE A 247 1.40 4.91 -6.86
C PHE A 247 2.14 3.60 -7.14
N VAL A 248 1.92 2.96 -8.30
CA VAL A 248 2.68 1.76 -8.68
C VAL A 248 4.19 2.03 -8.70
N MET A 249 4.63 3.17 -9.24
CA MET A 249 6.04 3.55 -9.22
C MET A 249 6.55 3.82 -7.80
N TRP A 250 5.77 4.53 -6.98
CA TRP A 250 6.10 4.78 -5.58
C TRP A 250 6.26 3.45 -4.83
N ASP A 251 5.24 2.60 -4.85
CA ASP A 251 5.19 1.33 -4.11
C ASP A 251 6.31 0.38 -4.56
N LEU A 252 6.61 0.30 -5.86
CA LEU A 252 7.72 -0.50 -6.39
C LEU A 252 9.05 -0.16 -5.67
N ILE A 253 9.33 1.15 -5.53
CA ILE A 253 10.57 1.64 -4.94
C ILE A 253 10.52 1.56 -3.41
N HIS A 254 9.37 1.89 -2.81
CA HIS A 254 9.13 1.80 -1.37
C HIS A 254 9.34 0.37 -0.85
N ASP A 255 8.58 -0.60 -1.37
CA ASP A 255 8.60 -1.98 -0.89
C ASP A 255 9.98 -2.61 -1.04
N ARG A 256 10.66 -2.31 -2.15
CA ARG A 256 12.03 -2.75 -2.40
C ARG A 256 12.98 -2.26 -1.30
N THR A 257 12.74 -1.06 -0.78
CA THR A 257 13.63 -0.40 0.19
C THR A 257 13.59 -1.08 1.56
N HIS A 258 12.52 -1.77 1.93
CA HIS A 258 12.49 -2.60 3.13
C HIS A 258 13.53 -3.74 3.11
N MET A 259 13.89 -4.21 1.91
CA MET A 259 14.80 -5.35 1.72
C MET A 259 16.19 -4.97 1.19
N ARG A 260 16.50 -3.67 1.10
CA ARG A 260 17.74 -3.15 0.48
C ARG A 260 18.34 -1.99 1.29
N GLY A 261 19.62 -1.72 1.06
CA GLY A 261 20.37 -0.63 1.69
C GLY A 261 21.08 -1.03 2.97
N ASP A 262 21.63 -0.04 3.68
CA ASP A 262 22.18 -0.24 5.03
C ASP A 262 21.00 -0.49 5.98
N LEU A 263 20.71 -1.77 6.20
CA LEU A 263 19.48 -2.20 6.85
C LEU A 263 19.52 -1.89 8.36
N PRO A 264 18.53 -1.15 8.89
CA PRO A 264 18.19 -1.21 10.32
C PRO A 264 17.69 -2.55 10.78
N PHE A 265 17.03 -3.23 9.85
CA PHE A 265 16.36 -4.47 10.14
C PHE A 265 17.48 -5.47 10.39
N ASP A 266 17.69 -5.79 11.66
CA ASP A 266 18.46 -6.94 12.08
C ASP A 266 18.14 -8.07 11.08
N PRO A 267 19.11 -8.46 10.22
CA PRO A 267 18.84 -9.32 9.08
C PRO A 267 18.36 -10.72 9.50
N PHE A 268 18.30 -10.98 10.81
CA PHE A 268 17.82 -12.21 11.42
C PHE A 268 16.45 -12.09 12.10
N MET A 269 15.81 -10.91 12.15
CA MET A 269 14.72 -10.65 13.11
C MET A 269 13.46 -10.00 12.52
N ILE A 270 12.77 -10.78 11.71
CA ILE A 270 11.33 -10.64 11.45
C ILE A 270 10.61 -10.93 12.79
N LYS A 271 9.91 -9.95 13.39
CA LYS A 271 9.04 -10.03 14.61
C LYS A 271 9.64 -9.69 15.99
N GLN A 272 10.53 -8.70 16.13
CA GLN A 272 10.78 -8.11 17.46
C GLN A 272 9.83 -6.98 17.80
N ARG A 273 9.36 -6.96 19.05
CA ARG A 273 8.64 -5.82 19.62
C ARG A 273 9.61 -4.66 19.85
N MET A 274 9.38 -3.54 19.18
CA MET A 274 10.17 -2.31 19.30
C MET A 274 9.27 -1.12 19.64
N PRO A 275 9.81 0.02 20.09
CA PRO A 275 9.04 1.26 20.17
C PRO A 275 8.39 1.63 18.83
N TYR A 276 7.14 2.10 18.84
CA TYR A 276 6.38 2.34 17.60
C TYR A 276 7.05 3.40 16.69
N PHE A 277 7.81 4.32 17.29
CA PHE A 277 8.54 5.36 16.57
C PHE A 277 9.66 4.84 15.68
N LEU A 278 10.18 3.62 15.89
CA LEU A 278 11.15 3.01 14.98
C LEU A 278 10.48 2.49 13.71
N TYR A 279 9.26 1.96 13.80
CA TYR A 279 8.47 1.62 12.62
C TYR A 279 8.16 2.90 11.83
N SER A 280 7.87 4.01 12.53
CA SER A 280 7.65 5.31 11.89
C SER A 280 8.85 5.78 11.06
N LEU A 281 10.07 5.65 11.60
CA LEU A 281 11.29 5.99 10.88
C LEU A 281 11.57 5.05 9.71
N GLU A 282 11.24 3.76 9.83
CA GLU A 282 11.45 2.79 8.75
C GLU A 282 10.50 3.03 7.58
N GLU A 283 9.22 3.23 7.85
CA GLU A 283 8.23 3.56 6.81
C GLU A 283 8.54 4.90 6.15
N LEU A 284 8.90 5.91 6.96
CA LEU A 284 9.32 7.21 6.43
C LEU A 284 10.61 7.09 5.61
N ARG A 285 11.60 6.29 6.02
CA ARG A 285 12.81 6.03 5.24
C ARG A 285 12.48 5.48 3.86
N CYS A 286 11.58 4.50 3.78
CA CYS A 286 11.19 3.88 2.52
C CYS A 286 10.52 4.87 1.57
N ASP A 287 9.62 5.71 2.09
CA ASP A 287 9.00 6.80 1.31
C ASP A 287 9.98 7.88 0.88
N LEU A 288 10.85 8.30 1.79
CA LEU A 288 11.86 9.31 1.47
C LEU A 288 12.92 8.77 0.50
N THR A 289 13.10 7.45 0.44
CA THR A 289 13.91 6.79 -0.59
C THR A 289 13.19 6.81 -1.93
N ALA A 290 11.90 6.46 -1.99
CA ALA A 290 11.09 6.58 -3.21
C ALA A 290 11.08 8.02 -3.76
N PHE A 291 10.87 9.01 -2.87
CA PHE A 291 10.96 10.43 -3.21
C PHE A 291 12.34 10.80 -3.79
N ARG A 292 13.43 10.40 -3.12
CA ARG A 292 14.81 10.73 -3.54
C ARG A 292 15.17 10.09 -4.87
N GLU A 293 14.74 8.84 -5.10
CA GLU A 293 14.93 8.16 -6.38
C GLU A 293 14.14 8.84 -7.51
N ALA A 294 12.92 9.28 -7.23
CA ALA A 294 12.14 10.07 -8.17
C ALA A 294 12.83 11.40 -8.54
N VAL A 295 13.39 12.13 -7.56
CA VAL A 295 14.22 13.32 -7.80
C VAL A 295 15.45 12.99 -8.66
N LYS A 296 16.15 11.88 -8.39
CA LYS A 296 17.31 11.47 -9.19
C LYS A 296 16.95 11.17 -10.64
N ILE A 297 15.83 10.48 -10.87
CA ILE A 297 15.31 10.18 -12.21
C ILE A 297 14.98 11.49 -12.94
N GLU A 298 14.24 12.39 -12.29
CA GLU A 298 13.88 13.69 -12.86
C GLU A 298 15.12 14.48 -13.28
N ARG A 299 16.09 14.64 -12.35
CA ARG A 299 17.33 15.40 -12.60
C ARG A 299 18.15 14.77 -13.73
N ARG A 300 18.32 13.45 -13.73
CA ARG A 300 19.06 12.71 -14.76
C ARG A 300 18.44 12.89 -16.15
N LEU A 301 17.13 12.71 -16.27
CA LEU A 301 16.43 12.82 -17.56
C LEU A 301 16.39 14.28 -18.04
N THR A 302 16.14 15.24 -17.14
CA THR A 302 16.16 16.67 -17.48
C THR A 302 17.54 17.13 -17.98
N ALA A 303 18.61 16.71 -17.29
CA ALA A 303 19.98 17.01 -17.72
C ALA A 303 20.29 16.37 -19.08
N SER A 304 19.90 15.10 -19.28
CA SER A 304 20.12 14.40 -20.54
C SER A 304 19.42 15.06 -21.73
N ALA A 305 18.18 15.55 -21.56
CA ALA A 305 17.48 16.30 -22.62
C ALA A 305 18.12 17.66 -22.92
N ALA A 306 18.64 18.35 -21.89
CA ALA A 306 19.35 19.60 -22.09
C ALA A 306 20.67 19.42 -22.86
N GLU A 307 21.36 18.29 -22.65
CA GLU A 307 22.63 17.95 -23.32
C GLU A 307 22.44 17.45 -24.76
N SER A 308 21.44 16.59 -25.00
CA SER A 308 21.24 15.97 -26.32
C SER A 308 20.60 16.90 -27.34
N GLY A 309 19.76 17.85 -26.90
CA GLY A 309 18.96 18.70 -27.79
C GLY A 309 17.89 17.94 -28.58
N GLU A 310 17.73 16.64 -28.33
CA GLU A 310 16.75 15.77 -28.98
C GLU A 310 15.54 15.56 -28.04
N PRO A 311 14.31 15.44 -28.58
CA PRO A 311 13.15 15.14 -27.77
C PRO A 311 13.27 13.76 -27.12
N PHE A 312 12.69 13.61 -25.92
CA PHE A 312 12.64 12.34 -25.21
C PHE A 312 12.01 11.23 -26.08
N GLY A 313 12.53 10.01 -25.96
CA GLY A 313 11.75 8.83 -26.33
C GLY A 313 10.47 8.76 -25.47
N ALA A 314 9.39 8.18 -25.99
CA ALA A 314 8.11 8.15 -25.30
C ALA A 314 8.19 7.58 -23.88
N GLY A 315 9.01 6.54 -23.66
CA GLY A 315 9.23 5.95 -22.33
C GLY A 315 9.98 6.85 -21.35
N ASP A 316 10.98 7.61 -21.80
CA ASP A 316 11.70 8.56 -20.93
C ASP A 316 10.81 9.75 -20.56
N ALA A 317 9.95 10.20 -21.47
CA ALA A 317 8.97 11.24 -21.19
C ALA A 317 7.95 10.78 -20.14
N GLU A 318 7.42 9.56 -20.28
CA GLU A 318 6.49 8.97 -19.32
C GLU A 318 7.16 8.79 -17.94
N LEU A 319 8.39 8.27 -17.92
CA LEU A 319 9.13 8.09 -16.66
C LEU A 319 9.45 9.43 -15.98
N LEU A 320 9.84 10.45 -16.75
CA LEU A 320 10.08 11.80 -16.21
C LEU A 320 8.81 12.38 -15.60
N ASP A 321 7.65 12.19 -16.25
CA ASP A 321 6.37 12.67 -15.72
C ASP A 321 6.03 12.01 -14.39
N HIS A 322 6.06 10.67 -14.33
CA HIS A 322 5.76 9.93 -13.10
C HIS A 322 6.77 10.21 -11.99
N ALA A 323 8.05 10.42 -12.30
CA ALA A 323 9.06 10.79 -11.30
C ALA A 323 8.77 12.15 -10.64
N LYS A 324 8.15 13.10 -11.34
CA LYS A 324 7.68 14.35 -10.72
C LYS A 324 6.44 14.11 -9.87
N LEU A 325 5.50 13.31 -10.37
CA LEU A 325 4.23 13.03 -9.69
C LEU A 325 4.43 12.23 -8.39
N VAL A 326 5.37 11.28 -8.35
CA VAL A 326 5.73 10.53 -7.13
C VAL A 326 6.17 11.47 -6.01
N GLN A 327 6.90 12.54 -6.32
CA GLN A 327 7.34 13.52 -5.32
C GLN A 327 6.14 14.19 -4.64
N TYR A 328 5.12 14.60 -5.41
CA TYR A 328 3.89 15.15 -4.85
C TYR A 328 3.08 14.10 -4.09
N ALA A 329 2.99 12.88 -4.63
CA ALA A 329 2.25 11.79 -4.01
C ALA A 329 2.77 11.51 -2.60
N VAL A 330 4.08 11.25 -2.47
CA VAL A 330 4.75 11.02 -1.18
C VAL A 330 4.54 12.19 -0.23
N LEU A 331 4.79 13.41 -0.69
CA LEU A 331 4.70 14.61 0.15
C LEU A 331 3.29 14.79 0.70
N PHE A 332 2.28 14.80 -0.18
CA PHE A 332 0.92 15.14 0.21
C PHE A 332 0.27 14.04 1.04
N ASP A 333 0.50 12.76 0.74
CA ASP A 333 -0.06 11.71 1.59
C ASP A 333 0.54 11.73 2.98
N ARG A 334 1.87 11.87 3.10
CA ARG A 334 2.53 11.96 4.41
C ARG A 334 2.00 13.15 5.21
N ILE A 335 1.88 14.34 4.62
CA ILE A 335 1.50 15.55 5.39
C ILE A 335 -0.01 15.77 5.53
N PHE A 336 -0.86 15.18 4.69
CA PHE A 336 -2.32 15.41 4.76
C PHE A 336 -3.13 14.18 5.14
N ARG A 337 -2.76 12.99 4.69
CA ARG A 337 -3.54 11.77 4.95
C ARG A 337 -2.96 11.00 6.13
N PHE A 338 -1.73 10.51 6.01
CA PHE A 338 -1.11 9.64 7.02
C PHE A 338 -1.00 10.30 8.39
N ALA A 339 -0.63 11.58 8.45
CA ALA A 339 -0.49 12.34 9.70
C ALA A 339 -1.72 12.27 10.63
N ILE A 340 -2.92 12.14 10.04
CA ILE A 340 -4.22 12.23 10.73
C ILE A 340 -5.16 11.05 10.44
N THR A 341 -4.69 9.98 9.79
CA THR A 341 -5.50 8.77 9.58
C THR A 341 -5.34 7.79 10.74
N GLY A 342 -6.44 7.18 11.18
CA GLY A 342 -6.46 6.15 12.23
C GLY A 342 -6.44 6.72 13.66
N SER A 343 -6.34 5.83 14.65
CA SER A 343 -6.29 6.24 16.06
C SER A 343 -4.93 6.86 16.42
N ARG A 344 -4.83 7.50 17.59
CA ARG A 344 -3.55 7.97 18.14
C ARG A 344 -2.80 6.94 18.97
N VAL A 345 -3.27 5.69 19.00
CA VAL A 345 -2.62 4.60 19.75
C VAL A 345 -1.49 4.01 18.94
N ARG A 346 -0.25 4.40 19.25
CA ARG A 346 1.01 3.91 18.67
C ARG A 346 1.02 3.98 17.15
N ASN A 347 0.44 5.05 16.61
CA ASN A 347 0.28 5.28 15.18
C ASN A 347 1.60 5.75 14.56
N TYR A 348 2.31 4.80 13.95
CA TYR A 348 3.64 5.04 13.38
C TYR A 348 3.57 5.85 12.07
N ASP A 349 2.57 5.64 11.22
CA ASP A 349 2.40 6.42 9.99
C ASP A 349 2.08 7.88 10.29
N GLY A 350 1.19 8.10 11.27
CA GLY A 350 0.83 9.42 11.75
C GLY A 350 2.03 10.19 12.31
N LEU A 351 2.96 9.50 12.99
CA LEU A 351 4.20 10.10 13.46
C LEU A 351 5.13 10.52 12.30
N GLY A 352 5.25 9.69 11.26
CA GLY A 352 6.14 9.96 10.12
C GLY A 352 5.70 11.20 9.34
N GLY A 353 4.39 11.33 9.12
CA GLY A 353 3.79 12.51 8.48
C GLY A 353 3.99 13.80 9.27
N GLN A 354 3.85 13.74 10.60
CA GLN A 354 4.12 14.89 11.47
C GLN A 354 5.59 15.31 11.44
N LEU A 355 6.50 14.34 11.47
CA LEU A 355 7.93 14.57 11.42
C LEU A 355 8.32 15.30 10.13
N LEU A 356 7.84 14.81 8.98
CA LEU A 356 8.09 15.44 7.68
C LEU A 356 7.57 16.88 7.63
N PHE A 357 6.32 17.10 8.04
CA PHE A 357 5.71 18.44 8.05
C PHE A 357 6.48 19.42 8.94
N ALA A 358 6.79 19.02 10.17
CA ALA A 358 7.52 19.86 11.11
C ALA A 358 8.95 20.15 10.63
N TRP A 359 9.61 19.17 10.02
CA TRP A 359 10.95 19.31 9.43
C TRP A 359 10.98 20.37 8.32
N LEU A 360 10.02 20.31 7.39
CA LEU A 360 9.87 21.30 6.30
C LEU A 360 9.53 22.68 6.85
N HIS A 361 8.67 22.75 7.85
CA HIS A 361 8.30 24.01 8.50
C HIS A 361 9.51 24.67 9.20
N GLN A 362 10.28 23.91 9.98
CA GLN A 362 11.45 24.43 10.70
C GLN A 362 12.58 24.90 9.76
N ARG A 363 12.58 24.44 8.51
CA ARG A 363 13.52 24.87 7.46
C ARG A 363 12.99 26.02 6.60
N GLY A 364 11.78 26.51 6.87
CA GLY A 364 11.18 27.58 6.09
C GLY A 364 10.82 27.17 4.67
N VAL A 365 10.53 25.89 4.43
CA VAL A 365 10.03 25.39 3.13
C VAL A 365 8.52 25.28 3.12
N LEU A 366 7.92 25.00 4.28
CA LEU A 366 6.48 24.97 4.48
C LEU A 366 6.09 26.10 5.45
N HIS A 367 5.06 26.87 5.12
CA HIS A 367 4.60 27.99 5.95
C HIS A 367 3.10 27.93 6.21
N TRP A 368 2.71 28.28 7.43
CA TRP A 368 1.33 28.54 7.81
C TRP A 368 1.19 30.01 8.22
N THR A 369 0.70 30.84 7.31
CA THR A 369 0.58 32.29 7.49
C THR A 369 -0.81 32.74 7.06
N ASP A 370 -1.45 33.61 7.83
CA ASP A 370 -2.78 34.14 7.52
C ASP A 370 -3.84 33.07 7.21
N THR A 371 -3.79 31.93 7.91
CA THR A 371 -4.67 30.77 7.71
C THR A 371 -4.54 30.18 6.29
N LYS A 372 -3.33 30.20 5.74
CA LYS A 372 -2.99 29.63 4.44
C LYS A 372 -1.70 28.84 4.54
N LEU A 373 -1.72 27.65 3.95
CA LEU A 373 -0.53 26.84 3.73
C LEU A 373 0.15 27.26 2.42
N THR A 374 1.45 27.52 2.47
CA THR A 374 2.28 27.75 1.28
C THR A 374 3.53 26.91 1.36
N ILE A 375 4.01 26.44 0.21
CA ILE A 375 5.19 25.59 0.07
C ILE A 375 6.14 26.26 -0.92
N ASP A 376 7.42 26.36 -0.56
CA ASP A 376 8.50 26.80 -1.44
C ASP A 376 8.98 25.63 -2.31
N TRP A 377 8.26 25.38 -3.41
CA TRP A 377 8.45 24.20 -4.27
C TRP A 377 9.90 23.93 -4.71
N PRO A 378 10.71 24.94 -5.12
CA PRO A 378 12.12 24.73 -5.46
C PRO A 378 12.96 24.11 -4.34
N GLU A 379 12.64 24.37 -3.08
CA GLU A 379 13.42 23.94 -1.91
C GLU A 379 12.95 22.59 -1.32
N VAL A 380 11.78 22.10 -1.73
CA VAL A 380 11.18 20.86 -1.20
C VAL A 380 12.11 19.67 -1.39
N ALA A 381 12.63 19.47 -2.60
CA ALA A 381 13.40 18.26 -2.92
C ALA A 381 14.63 18.11 -2.01
N ASP A 382 15.37 19.20 -1.80
CA ASP A 382 16.58 19.20 -0.99
C ASP A 382 16.24 19.08 0.51
N ALA A 383 15.18 19.74 1.00
CA ALA A 383 14.76 19.64 2.38
C ALA A 383 14.23 18.25 2.76
N VAL A 384 13.47 17.60 1.88
CA VAL A 384 12.99 16.22 2.04
C VAL A 384 14.17 15.24 2.00
N THR A 385 15.09 15.40 1.05
CA THR A 385 16.32 14.57 0.95
C THR A 385 17.15 14.69 2.22
N ALA A 386 17.29 15.89 2.80
CA ALA A 386 18.04 16.08 4.04
C ALA A 386 17.44 15.35 5.24
N LEU A 387 16.12 15.16 5.31
CA LEU A 387 15.50 14.31 6.34
C LEU A 387 15.84 12.84 6.09
N GLY A 388 15.74 12.41 4.83
CA GLY A 388 16.13 11.07 4.42
C GLY A 388 17.58 10.75 4.78
N ASP A 389 18.51 11.67 4.52
CA ASP A 389 19.94 11.50 4.85
C ASP A 389 20.18 11.40 6.36
N ALA A 390 19.42 12.16 7.18
CA ALA A 390 19.52 12.08 8.64
C ALA A 390 19.04 10.72 9.18
N ILE A 391 17.99 10.16 8.57
CA ILE A 391 17.48 8.83 8.89
C ILE A 391 18.43 7.74 8.39
N ASP A 392 18.98 7.87 7.19
CA ASP A 392 19.98 6.94 6.65
C ASP A 392 21.25 6.92 7.51
N GLU A 393 21.73 8.08 7.96
CA GLU A 393 22.88 8.15 8.89
C GLU A 393 22.57 7.48 10.24
N LEU A 394 21.34 7.65 10.75
CA LEU A 394 20.90 6.96 11.97
C LEU A 394 21.02 5.43 11.80
N TYR A 395 20.60 4.91 10.66
CA TYR A 395 20.60 3.50 10.33
C TYR A 395 21.96 2.94 9.94
N TRP A 396 22.76 3.66 9.17
CA TRP A 396 24.14 3.31 8.88
C TRP A 396 24.95 3.10 10.17
N ARG A 397 24.76 3.97 11.17
CA ARG A 397 25.37 3.83 12.49
C ARG A 397 24.80 2.69 13.34
N SER A 398 23.78 1.95 12.90
CA SER A 398 23.26 0.81 13.69
C SER A 398 24.19 -0.40 13.65
N ILE A 399 25.10 -0.49 12.66
CA ILE A 399 26.01 -1.62 12.46
C ILE A 399 26.91 -1.87 13.68
N ASP A 400 27.40 -0.81 14.31
CA ASP A 400 28.30 -0.87 15.47
C ASP A 400 27.67 -0.29 16.74
N ARG A 401 26.38 0.08 16.71
CA ARG A 401 25.65 0.63 17.85
C ARG A 401 24.80 -0.43 18.55
N PRO A 402 24.93 -0.59 19.88
CA PRO A 402 24.04 -1.46 20.64
C PRO A 402 22.57 -1.06 20.50
N LYS A 403 21.68 -2.05 20.46
CA LYS A 403 20.23 -1.89 20.27
C LYS A 403 19.60 -0.77 21.10
N THR A 404 19.79 -0.79 22.42
CA THR A 404 19.24 0.25 23.32
C THR A 404 19.78 1.63 23.00
N ALA A 405 21.08 1.75 22.70
CA ALA A 405 21.68 3.02 22.30
C ALA A 405 21.14 3.50 20.94
N HIS A 406 20.82 2.58 20.03
CA HIS A 406 20.17 2.91 18.77
C HIS A 406 18.75 3.45 18.97
N TRP A 407 17.97 2.84 19.86
CA TRP A 407 16.61 3.30 20.15
C TRP A 407 16.61 4.69 20.80
N LEU A 408 17.57 4.98 21.69
CA LEU A 408 17.74 6.32 22.27
C LEU A 408 18.09 7.35 21.19
N ALA A 409 19.04 7.05 20.30
CA ALA A 409 19.42 7.96 19.22
C ALA A 409 18.28 8.19 18.20
N ALA A 410 17.45 7.17 17.95
CA ALA A 410 16.25 7.31 17.12
C ALA A 410 15.23 8.26 17.79
N TYR A 411 15.04 8.14 19.11
CA TYR A 411 14.19 9.05 19.87
C TYR A 411 14.75 10.48 19.87
N ASP A 412 16.06 10.64 20.00
CA ASP A 412 16.75 11.95 19.91
C ASP A 412 16.56 12.60 18.53
N LEU A 413 16.64 11.81 17.44
CA LEU A 413 16.38 12.31 16.08
C LEU A 413 14.96 12.88 15.97
N ILE A 414 13.96 12.15 16.43
CA ILE A 414 12.55 12.58 16.34
C ILE A 414 12.32 13.81 17.22
N THR A 415 12.83 13.80 18.46
CA THR A 415 12.64 14.91 19.42
C THR A 415 13.43 16.17 19.07
N SER A 416 14.41 16.08 18.17
CA SER A 416 15.03 17.27 17.57
C SER A 416 14.05 18.12 16.75
N THR A 417 12.95 17.51 16.30
CA THR A 417 11.94 18.16 15.45
C THR A 417 10.56 18.23 16.12
N LEU A 418 10.12 17.15 16.77
CA LEU A 418 8.81 17.04 17.39
C LEU A 418 8.88 17.15 18.92
N THR A 419 7.88 17.81 19.51
CA THR A 419 7.76 17.84 20.97
C THR A 419 7.07 16.55 21.46
N PRO A 420 7.69 15.76 22.34
CA PRO A 420 7.05 14.57 22.89
C PRO A 420 5.94 14.96 23.89
N ASN A 421 5.12 13.98 24.23
CA ASN A 421 4.06 14.13 25.22
C ASN A 421 4.65 14.62 26.56
N PRO A 422 4.06 15.62 27.24
CA PRO A 422 4.55 16.11 28.53
C PRO A 422 4.65 15.04 29.63
N ALA A 423 3.90 13.94 29.51
CA ALA A 423 3.94 12.81 30.44
C ALA A 423 4.97 11.72 30.07
N SER A 424 5.72 11.90 28.99
CA SER A 424 6.68 10.92 28.49
C SER A 424 7.77 10.59 29.50
N VAL A 425 8.00 9.30 29.74
CA VAL A 425 9.16 8.81 30.50
C VAL A 425 10.43 8.87 29.64
N TRP A 426 10.31 8.63 28.34
CA TRP A 426 11.43 8.73 27.40
C TRP A 426 12.01 10.16 27.32
N ALA A 427 11.15 11.18 27.34
CA ALA A 427 11.54 12.59 27.32
C ALA A 427 12.30 13.04 28.59
N GLN A 428 12.20 12.29 29.70
CA GLN A 428 12.96 12.56 30.92
C GLN A 428 14.43 12.09 30.81
N GLY A 429 14.76 11.37 29.74
CA GLY A 429 16.10 10.93 29.41
C GLY A 429 16.48 9.54 29.95
N PRO A 430 17.69 9.06 29.62
CA PRO A 430 18.09 7.67 29.86
C PRO A 430 18.01 7.21 31.32
N SER A 431 18.19 8.12 32.29
CA SER A 431 18.10 7.81 33.73
C SER A 431 16.70 7.45 34.21
N ALA A 432 15.64 7.82 33.47
CA ALA A 432 14.26 7.49 33.79
C ALA A 432 13.81 6.16 33.16
N LEU A 433 14.63 5.58 32.28
CA LEU A 433 14.31 4.36 31.53
C LEU A 433 14.90 3.10 32.20
N PRO A 434 14.23 1.94 32.07
CA PRO A 434 14.72 0.66 32.61
C PRO A 434 15.85 0.08 31.75
N LEU A 435 17.00 0.75 31.69
CA LEU A 435 18.13 0.41 30.82
C LEU A 435 18.85 -0.90 31.20
N ASP A 436 18.79 -1.29 32.48
CA ASP A 436 19.39 -2.53 32.99
C ASP A 436 18.47 -3.76 32.81
N GLY A 437 17.28 -3.56 32.23
CA GLY A 437 16.27 -4.60 32.02
C GLY A 437 16.21 -5.12 30.57
N PRO A 438 15.32 -6.09 30.30
CA PRO A 438 15.08 -6.53 28.92
C PRO A 438 14.47 -5.40 28.07
N PRO A 439 14.73 -5.35 26.75
CA PRO A 439 14.24 -4.27 25.86
C PRO A 439 12.72 -4.06 25.89
N ARG A 440 11.94 -5.09 26.27
CA ARG A 440 10.49 -4.98 26.46
C ARG A 440 10.12 -3.85 27.44
N GLY A 441 10.89 -3.64 28.51
CA GLY A 441 10.65 -2.56 29.46
C GLY A 441 10.71 -1.16 28.81
N LEU A 442 11.59 -0.99 27.83
CA LEU A 442 11.68 0.25 27.05
C LEU A 442 10.44 0.42 26.15
N THR A 443 9.98 -0.66 25.52
CA THR A 443 8.74 -0.63 24.69
C THR A 443 7.48 -0.37 25.51
N ASP A 444 7.43 -0.85 26.75
CA ASP A 444 6.30 -0.66 27.66
C ASP A 444 6.27 0.77 28.22
N ALA A 445 7.42 1.47 28.27
CA ALA A 445 7.53 2.85 28.75
C ALA A 445 7.12 3.92 27.71
N VAL A 446 6.92 3.53 26.45
CA VAL A 446 6.42 4.44 25.40
C VAL A 446 4.91 4.59 25.57
N LEU A 447 4.43 5.84 25.60
CA LEU A 447 3.00 6.12 25.65
C LEU A 447 2.31 5.71 24.35
N ASP A 448 1.00 5.51 24.43
CA ASP A 448 0.20 5.26 23.23
C ASP A 448 0.28 6.45 22.27
N ASP A 449 0.18 7.68 22.75
CA ASP A 449 0.42 8.90 21.98
C ASP A 449 1.66 9.63 22.51
N GLU A 450 2.84 9.05 22.25
CA GLU A 450 4.15 9.59 22.66
C GLU A 450 4.46 10.93 21.99
N PHE A 451 3.92 11.16 20.80
CA PHE A 451 4.09 12.37 20.00
C PHE A 451 2.72 12.88 19.54
N PRO A 452 2.03 13.66 20.41
CA PRO A 452 0.68 14.14 20.14
C PRO A 452 0.64 15.11 18.96
N LEU A 453 -0.55 15.28 18.39
CA LEU A 453 -0.76 16.20 17.27
C LEU A 453 -0.33 17.63 17.63
N SER A 454 0.34 18.30 16.68
CA SER A 454 0.56 19.75 16.78
C SER A 454 -0.78 20.50 16.70
N MET A 455 -0.81 21.75 17.16
CA MET A 455 -2.03 22.59 17.05
C MET A 455 -2.56 22.69 15.61
N PHE A 456 -1.68 22.67 14.62
CA PHE A 456 -2.06 22.63 13.21
C PHE A 456 -2.81 21.34 12.89
N TYR A 457 -2.25 20.19 13.27
CA TYR A 457 -2.85 18.90 12.98
C TYR A 457 -4.12 18.61 13.78
N GLU A 458 -4.22 19.08 15.04
CA GLU A 458 -5.48 18.99 15.79
C GLU A 458 -6.63 19.75 15.09
N ALA A 459 -6.33 20.88 14.46
CA ALA A 459 -7.32 21.65 13.72
C ALA A 459 -7.62 21.05 12.35
N LEU A 460 -6.61 20.50 11.66
CA LEU A 460 -6.76 19.83 10.38
C LEU A 460 -7.57 18.54 10.53
N ASP A 461 -7.24 17.69 11.50
CA ASP A 461 -7.94 16.44 11.80
C ASP A 461 -9.45 16.66 11.96
N LYS A 462 -9.85 17.65 12.76
CA LYS A 462 -11.27 18.00 12.95
C LYS A 462 -12.00 18.38 11.67
N LYS A 463 -11.30 18.97 10.69
CA LYS A 463 -11.89 19.36 9.41
C LYS A 463 -11.86 18.22 8.38
N MET A 464 -10.87 17.33 8.49
CA MET A 464 -10.62 16.25 7.54
C MET A 464 -11.25 14.92 7.96
N HIS A 465 -11.73 14.80 9.21
CA HIS A 465 -12.25 13.56 9.77
C HIS A 465 -13.29 12.88 8.87
N ASP A 466 -14.31 13.63 8.45
CA ASP A 466 -15.41 13.09 7.65
C ASP A 466 -14.95 12.65 6.25
N VAL A 467 -14.05 13.42 5.60
CA VAL A 467 -13.53 13.05 4.27
C VAL A 467 -12.65 11.81 4.35
N ILE A 468 -11.78 11.69 5.36
CA ILE A 468 -10.95 10.49 5.55
C ILE A 468 -11.84 9.28 5.85
N ALA A 469 -12.82 9.42 6.75
CA ALA A 469 -13.77 8.35 7.06
C ALA A 469 -14.57 7.89 5.83
N SER A 470 -14.88 8.81 4.90
CA SER A 470 -15.58 8.50 3.64
C SER A 470 -14.76 7.66 2.65
N THR A 471 -13.48 7.38 2.93
CA THR A 471 -12.60 6.60 2.05
C THR A 471 -12.51 5.12 2.40
N ALA A 472 -13.21 4.66 3.45
CA ALA A 472 -13.36 3.24 3.69
C ALA A 472 -14.08 2.59 2.49
N GLY A 473 -13.56 1.45 2.01
CA GLY A 473 -14.16 0.73 0.88
C GLY A 473 -13.93 1.32 -0.52
N ILE A 474 -13.40 2.55 -0.62
CA ILE A 474 -13.21 3.26 -1.89
C ILE A 474 -12.38 2.45 -2.91
N THR A 475 -12.71 2.61 -4.19
CA THR A 475 -12.00 2.02 -5.34
C THR A 475 -11.69 3.08 -6.37
N GLY A 476 -10.96 2.71 -7.44
CA GLY A 476 -10.69 3.63 -8.56
C GLY A 476 -11.94 4.10 -9.34
N ARG A 477 -13.13 3.57 -9.03
CA ARG A 477 -14.41 3.98 -9.65
C ARG A 477 -15.12 5.13 -8.93
N ASP A 478 -14.64 5.54 -7.76
CA ASP A 478 -15.20 6.59 -6.90
C ASP A 478 -14.44 7.92 -7.00
#